data_AF-A0A9D4Y921-F1
#
_entry.id   AF-A0A9D4Y921-F1
#
_cell.length_a   1.000
_cell.length_b   1.000
_cell.length_c   1.000
_cell.angle_alpha   90.00
_cell.angle_beta   90.00
_cell.angle_gamma   90.00
#
_symmetry.space_group_name_H-M   'P 1'
#
loop_
_entity.id
_entity.type
_entity.pdbx_description
1 polymer ?
#
loop_
_entity_poly.entity_id
_entity_poly.type
_entity_poly.pdbx_seq_one_letter_code
_entity_poly.pdbx_strand_id
1 'polypeptide(L)'
;MPKVRKLKGLAPRKKAKLSHTEEPKKALVGVSDMGISDIVSSVNIRNFGVSDVNTDIQTCLYKVVLPKIQKLMDSDSEKVNVNISLAALKLLKLLPGDMMDTYLPTIVHRISNFLKSHLESIHDEARSALATCLKELGLEYLQFIVKVLRSTLKRGYELHVLGYTLNFILSKCLSSALSGKIDYCLGDLLSIIENDIFGAVAEQKEVEKIASKMKETKKKKSFESLKLVAQNVTFKNNALKLLAQVTAHLKKHVSQNVKGRLENMLHSIAAGIESNPFVD
;
A
#
# COMPACT_ATOMS: atom_id res chain seq x y z
N MET A 1 25.39 -9.24 -39.91
CA MET A 1 25.53 -8.39 -41.12
C MET A 1 24.41 -8.72 -42.10
N PRO A 2 23.89 -7.77 -42.89
CA PRO A 2 22.70 -7.00 -42.51
C PRO A 2 21.61 -6.97 -43.60
N LYS A 3 20.42 -6.43 -43.27
CA LYS A 3 19.68 -5.59 -44.22
C LYS A 3 18.96 -4.44 -43.50
N VAL A 4 19.39 -3.26 -43.90
CA VAL A 4 18.97 -1.91 -43.49
C VAL A 4 17.77 -1.49 -44.33
N ARG A 5 16.80 -0.76 -43.75
CA ARG A 5 16.07 0.31 -44.45
C ARG A 5 15.64 1.43 -43.48
N LYS A 6 16.33 2.56 -43.65
CA LYS A 6 15.98 3.99 -43.38
C LYS A 6 14.65 4.37 -44.07
N LEU A 7 13.91 5.47 -43.83
CA LEU A 7 13.96 6.73 -43.07
C LEU A 7 12.60 7.46 -43.27
N LYS A 8 12.40 8.57 -42.55
CA LYS A 8 11.46 9.73 -42.75
C LYS A 8 10.26 9.73 -41.78
N GLY A 9 9.90 10.83 -41.11
CA GLY A 9 10.40 12.21 -41.18
C GLY A 9 9.81 13.07 -40.04
N LEU A 10 10.60 14.08 -39.67
CA LEU A 10 10.39 15.12 -38.66
C LEU A 10 9.43 16.22 -39.19
N ALA A 11 8.62 16.84 -38.32
CA ALA A 11 8.59 18.30 -38.07
C ALA A 11 7.28 18.81 -37.37
N PRO A 12 7.33 19.97 -36.68
CA PRO A 12 6.49 20.26 -35.51
C PRO A 12 5.70 21.60 -35.56
N ARG A 13 5.07 21.93 -34.41
CA ARG A 13 4.65 23.27 -33.90
C ARG A 13 3.44 23.97 -34.53
N LYS A 14 2.49 24.35 -33.67
CA LYS A 14 1.95 25.74 -33.62
C LYS A 14 1.74 26.18 -32.16
N LYS A 15 2.49 27.23 -31.76
CA LYS A 15 2.14 28.14 -30.67
C LYS A 15 1.28 29.24 -31.27
N ALA A 16 0.22 29.66 -30.58
CA ALA A 16 -0.46 30.93 -30.82
C ALA A 16 -0.31 31.82 -29.58
N LYS A 17 -0.03 33.10 -29.82
CA LYS A 17 0.13 34.22 -28.88
C LYS A 17 -0.73 35.37 -29.45
N LEU A 18 -0.97 36.39 -28.61
CA LEU A 18 -1.70 37.66 -28.81
C LEU A 18 -3.22 37.56 -28.59
N SER A 19 -3.89 38.53 -27.94
CA SER A 19 -3.51 39.91 -27.55
C SER A 19 -4.64 40.55 -26.74
N HIS A 20 -4.28 41.52 -25.86
CA HIS A 20 -4.98 42.77 -25.44
C HIS A 20 -6.46 42.67 -25.01
N THR A 21 -7.03 43.38 -24.04
CA THR A 21 -6.99 44.81 -23.62
C THR A 21 -7.92 44.82 -22.38
N GLU A 22 -7.73 45.53 -21.27
CA GLU A 22 -8.13 46.92 -21.01
C GLU A 22 -8.11 47.10 -19.48
N GLU A 23 -7.44 48.15 -19.00
CA GLU A 23 -7.73 48.83 -17.73
C GLU A 23 -8.87 49.85 -18.01
N PRO A 24 -9.68 50.33 -17.03
CA PRO A 24 -9.17 51.40 -16.15
C PRO A 24 -9.90 51.68 -14.79
N LYS A 25 -9.26 52.59 -14.03
CA LYS A 25 -9.79 53.63 -13.10
C LYS A 25 -9.66 53.43 -11.59
N LYS A 26 -8.73 54.21 -11.04
CA LYS A 26 -8.65 54.72 -9.65
C LYS A 26 -9.81 55.66 -9.33
N ALA A 27 -10.21 55.69 -8.06
CA ALA A 27 -10.74 56.87 -7.38
C ALA A 27 -10.10 57.00 -5.98
N LEU A 28 -9.71 58.23 -5.68
CA LEU A 28 -9.08 58.81 -4.47
C LEU A 28 -10.22 59.68 -3.85
N VAL A 29 -10.50 59.79 -2.55
CA VAL A 29 -9.83 60.56 -1.48
C VAL A 29 -10.79 60.52 -0.27
N GLY A 30 -10.26 60.51 0.95
CA GLY A 30 -11.01 60.90 2.16
C GLY A 30 -10.09 60.95 3.38
N VAL A 31 -9.44 62.11 3.58
CA VAL A 31 -8.54 62.42 4.70
C VAL A 31 -9.35 63.07 5.83
N SER A 32 -9.09 62.70 7.08
CA SER A 32 -9.22 63.59 8.24
C SER A 32 -8.17 63.24 9.28
N ASP A 33 -7.42 64.28 9.65
CA ASP A 33 -6.18 64.34 10.42
C ASP A 33 -6.49 64.67 11.90
N MET A 34 -5.75 64.10 12.86
CA MET A 34 -5.37 64.79 14.12
C MET A 34 -4.26 63.99 14.83
N GLY A 35 -3.08 64.60 14.94
CA GLY A 35 -1.87 63.98 15.49
C GLY A 35 -1.77 63.98 17.02
N ILE A 36 -0.76 63.26 17.53
CA ILE A 36 0.35 63.79 18.33
C ILE A 36 1.41 62.68 18.46
N SER A 37 2.66 63.13 18.39
CA SER A 37 3.94 62.43 18.48
C SER A 37 4.07 61.44 19.64
N ASP A 38 4.76 60.32 19.40
CA ASP A 38 5.91 59.98 20.23
C ASP A 38 6.91 59.06 19.51
N ILE A 39 8.17 59.47 19.58
CA ILE A 39 9.35 58.81 19.05
C ILE A 39 9.78 57.75 20.06
N VAL A 40 9.58 56.47 19.77
CA VAL A 40 10.38 55.38 20.36
C VAL A 40 10.64 54.32 19.29
N SER A 41 11.86 54.37 18.75
CA SER A 41 12.63 53.28 18.12
C SER A 41 11.84 52.06 17.62
N SER A 42 11.43 52.09 16.34
CA SER A 42 11.04 50.88 15.61
C SER A 42 12.29 50.04 15.31
N VAL A 43 12.64 49.14 16.23
CA VAL A 43 13.40 47.95 15.87
C VAL A 43 12.58 47.22 14.82
N ASN A 44 13.17 47.07 13.64
CA ASN A 44 12.60 46.39 12.50
C ASN A 44 12.34 44.92 12.88
N ILE A 45 11.12 44.60 13.34
CA ILE A 45 10.67 43.22 13.45
C ILE A 45 10.54 42.73 12.01
N ARG A 46 11.66 42.21 11.50
CA ARG A 46 11.70 41.46 10.26
C ARG A 46 10.65 40.36 10.38
N ASN A 47 9.75 40.37 9.42
CA ASN A 47 8.76 39.34 9.18
C ASN A 47 9.48 38.05 8.74
N PHE A 48 10.20 37.40 9.66
CA PHE A 48 10.70 36.03 9.58
C PHE A 48 9.65 35.20 10.34
N GLY A 49 8.99 34.20 9.78
CA GLY A 49 9.65 33.01 9.27
C GLY A 49 8.69 31.83 9.27
N VAL A 50 7.48 31.99 8.73
CA VAL A 50 6.57 30.83 8.59
C VAL A 50 7.05 29.89 7.46
N SER A 51 7.64 30.44 6.39
CA SER A 51 8.24 29.65 5.32
C SER A 51 9.64 29.12 5.66
N ASP A 52 10.40 29.89 6.44
CA ASP A 52 11.80 29.58 6.75
C ASP A 52 11.93 28.50 7.83
N VAL A 53 11.11 28.58 8.89
CA VAL A 53 11.06 27.58 9.97
C VAL A 53 10.63 26.21 9.44
N ASN A 54 9.75 26.15 8.43
CA ASN A 54 9.35 24.88 7.83
C ASN A 54 10.52 24.22 7.07
N THR A 55 11.34 25.01 6.39
CA THR A 55 12.51 24.53 5.65
C THR A 55 13.62 24.04 6.58
N ASP A 56 13.86 24.76 7.68
CA ASP A 56 14.82 24.35 8.71
C ASP A 56 14.40 23.08 9.45
N ILE A 57 13.11 22.96 9.79
CA ILE A 57 12.54 21.75 10.40
C ILE A 57 12.70 20.58 9.43
N GLN A 58 12.29 20.71 8.17
CA GLN A 58 12.44 19.65 7.16
C GLN A 58 13.90 19.25 6.97
N THR A 59 14.81 20.23 6.94
CA THR A 59 16.25 19.98 6.83
C THR A 59 16.78 19.20 8.03
N CYS A 60 16.34 19.53 9.25
CA CYS A 60 16.70 18.82 10.48
C CYS A 60 16.13 17.39 10.48
N LEU A 61 14.85 17.22 10.14
CA LEU A 61 14.20 15.92 10.02
C LEU A 61 14.95 15.01 9.03
N TYR A 62 15.36 15.57 7.89
CA TYR A 62 16.09 14.82 6.88
C TYR A 62 17.55 14.53 7.25
N LYS A 63 18.32 15.54 7.67
CA LYS A 63 19.77 15.39 7.88
C LYS A 63 20.13 14.77 9.23
N VAL A 64 19.26 14.85 10.22
CA VAL A 64 19.56 14.44 11.59
C VAL A 64 18.66 13.29 12.05
N VAL A 65 17.34 13.42 11.89
CA VAL A 65 16.40 12.44 12.47
C VAL A 65 16.32 11.18 11.62
N LEU A 66 16.18 11.30 10.30
CA LEU A 66 16.07 10.16 9.39
C LEU A 66 17.26 9.19 9.48
N PRO A 67 18.54 9.65 9.47
CA PRO A 67 19.68 8.75 9.62
C PRO A 67 19.74 8.06 10.98
N LYS A 68 19.30 8.73 12.05
CA LYS A 68 19.21 8.12 13.38
C LYS A 68 18.16 7.02 13.42
N ILE A 69 16.98 7.26 12.84
CA ILE A 69 15.94 6.23 12.74
C ILE A 69 16.42 5.07 11.88
N GLN A 70 17.06 5.32 10.74
CA GLN A 70 17.66 4.27 9.90
C GLN A 70 18.68 3.44 10.67
N LYS A 71 19.59 4.10 11.40
CA LYS A 71 20.56 3.40 12.26
C LYS A 71 19.88 2.55 13.33
N LEU A 72 18.84 3.06 13.97
CA LEU A 72 18.06 2.29 14.96
C LEU A 72 17.34 1.10 14.34
N MET A 73 16.82 1.26 13.13
CA MET A 73 16.30 0.13 12.37
C MET A 73 17.44 -0.87 12.17
N ASP A 74 18.56 -0.48 11.56
CA ASP A 74 19.69 -1.36 11.20
C ASP A 74 20.33 -2.07 12.41
N SER A 75 20.30 -1.45 13.59
CA SER A 75 20.90 -2.01 14.81
C SER A 75 20.14 -3.22 15.36
N ASP A 76 18.83 -3.30 15.15
CA ASP A 76 17.98 -4.38 15.67
C ASP A 76 17.70 -5.39 14.53
N SER A 77 18.68 -6.24 14.25
CA SER A 77 18.63 -7.19 13.12
C SER A 77 17.82 -8.45 13.38
N GLU A 78 17.53 -8.76 14.65
CA GLU A 78 16.93 -10.03 15.06
C GLU A 78 15.40 -9.97 15.21
N LYS A 79 14.82 -8.78 15.42
CA LYS A 79 13.38 -8.61 15.65
C LYS A 79 12.79 -7.40 14.94
N VAL A 80 11.47 -7.44 14.72
CA VAL A 80 10.77 -6.32 14.09
C VAL A 80 10.32 -5.35 15.15
N ASN A 81 11.02 -4.22 15.28
CA ASN A 81 10.53 -3.15 16.12
C ASN A 81 9.42 -2.35 15.40
N VAL A 82 8.17 -2.70 15.70
CA VAL A 82 6.97 -2.04 15.18
C VAL A 82 7.00 -0.53 15.44
N ASN A 83 7.46 -0.11 16.62
CA ASN A 83 7.51 1.30 17.01
C ASN A 83 8.52 2.10 16.18
N ILE A 84 9.70 1.52 15.92
CA ILE A 84 10.71 2.17 15.07
C ILE A 84 10.20 2.27 13.62
N SER A 85 9.57 1.20 13.11
CA SER A 85 8.98 1.20 11.76
C SER A 85 7.90 2.26 11.60
N LEU A 86 7.04 2.42 12.62
CA LEU A 86 6.01 3.45 12.65
C LEU A 86 6.60 4.85 12.78
N ALA A 87 7.64 5.04 13.61
CA ALA A 87 8.34 6.32 13.73
C ALA A 87 8.99 6.74 12.41
N ALA A 88 9.63 5.80 11.71
CA ALA A 88 10.19 6.03 10.38
C ALA A 88 9.11 6.47 9.40
N LEU A 89 7.97 5.77 9.38
CA LEU A 89 6.86 6.06 8.49
C LEU A 89 6.24 7.44 8.76
N LYS A 90 6.00 7.76 10.03
CA LYS A 90 5.48 9.07 10.44
C LYS A 90 6.44 10.19 10.09
N LEU A 91 7.75 9.96 10.23
CA LEU A 91 8.76 10.90 9.79
C LEU A 91 8.69 11.13 8.27
N LEU A 92 8.54 10.07 7.47
CA LEU A 92 8.41 10.19 6.01
C LEU A 92 7.19 11.02 5.61
N LYS A 93 6.06 10.91 6.33
CA LYS A 93 4.85 11.74 6.08
C LYS A 93 5.06 13.23 6.37
N LEU A 94 6.10 13.59 7.13
CA LEU A 94 6.46 14.99 7.41
C LEU A 94 7.51 15.54 6.45
N LEU A 95 8.10 14.69 5.60
CA LEU A 95 9.08 15.07 4.61
C LEU A 95 8.42 15.34 3.25
N PRO A 96 9.09 16.06 2.34
CA PRO A 96 8.65 16.23 0.95
C PRO A 96 8.37 14.88 0.26
N GLY A 97 7.40 14.88 -0.67
CA GLY A 97 6.83 13.64 -1.23
C GLY A 97 7.81 12.73 -1.99
N ASP A 98 8.86 13.30 -2.58
CA ASP A 98 9.96 12.59 -3.25
C ASP A 98 10.72 11.63 -2.30
N MET A 99 10.70 11.93 -1.00
CA MET A 99 11.30 11.11 0.03
C MET A 99 10.46 9.86 0.32
N MET A 100 9.14 9.98 0.20
CA MET A 100 8.22 8.85 0.41
C MET A 100 8.54 7.72 -0.56
N ASP A 101 8.66 8.04 -1.85
CA ASP A 101 8.94 7.06 -2.91
C ASP A 101 10.31 6.40 -2.77
N THR A 102 11.28 7.14 -2.20
CA THR A 102 12.65 6.66 -2.00
C THR A 102 12.76 5.71 -0.80
N TYR A 103 12.17 6.07 0.34
CA TYR A 103 12.40 5.36 1.60
C TYR A 103 11.32 4.34 1.96
N LEU A 104 10.08 4.55 1.53
CA LEU A 104 8.99 3.61 1.83
C LEU A 104 9.32 2.19 1.36
N PRO A 105 9.84 1.96 0.14
CA PRO A 105 10.18 0.61 -0.29
C PRO A 105 11.22 -0.04 0.59
N THR A 106 12.25 0.70 1.01
CA THR A 106 13.29 0.18 1.91
C THR A 106 12.70 -0.30 3.23
N ILE A 107 11.79 0.47 3.84
CA ILE A 107 11.13 0.11 5.10
C ILE A 107 10.26 -1.14 4.92
N VAL A 108 9.39 -1.16 3.91
CA VAL A 108 8.44 -2.27 3.69
C VAL A 108 9.19 -3.55 3.29
N HIS A 109 10.23 -3.46 2.45
CA HIS A 109 11.08 -4.59 2.11
C HIS A 109 11.79 -5.16 3.33
N ARG A 110 12.32 -4.30 4.19
CA ARG A 110 12.96 -4.73 5.43
C ARG A 110 12.01 -5.52 6.32
N ILE A 111 10.82 -4.98 6.60
CA ILE A 111 9.81 -5.67 7.42
C ILE A 111 9.41 -7.00 6.77
N SER A 112 9.22 -6.99 5.44
CA SER A 112 8.86 -8.20 4.68
C SER A 112 9.95 -9.28 4.71
N ASN A 113 11.23 -8.92 4.83
CA ASN A 113 12.32 -9.90 4.94
C ASN A 113 12.29 -10.67 6.27
N PHE A 114 11.76 -10.08 7.35
CA PHE A 114 11.59 -10.80 8.62
C PHE A 114 10.57 -11.95 8.53
N LEU A 115 9.66 -11.93 7.55
CA LEU A 115 8.75 -13.05 7.27
C LEU A 115 9.45 -14.28 6.68
N LYS A 116 10.76 -14.19 6.38
CA LYS A 116 11.61 -15.34 6.00
C LYS A 116 12.29 -16.00 7.20
N SER A 117 11.96 -15.58 8.42
CA SER A 117 12.46 -16.24 9.62
C SER A 117 11.87 -17.67 9.72
N HIS A 118 12.47 -18.49 10.58
CA HIS A 118 11.85 -19.75 11.00
C HIS A 118 11.05 -19.61 12.30
N LEU A 119 11.12 -18.44 12.95
CA LEU A 119 10.46 -18.18 14.22
C LEU A 119 9.08 -17.57 14.00
N GLU A 120 8.05 -18.23 14.55
CA GLU A 120 6.67 -17.80 14.47
C GLU A 120 6.44 -16.42 15.11
N SER A 121 7.13 -16.12 16.22
CA SER A 121 7.07 -14.82 16.90
C SER A 121 7.51 -13.68 15.98
N ILE A 122 8.59 -13.87 15.22
CA ILE A 122 9.08 -12.87 14.26
C ILE A 122 8.07 -12.66 13.14
N HIS A 123 7.38 -13.71 12.68
CA HIS A 123 6.33 -13.56 11.69
C HIS A 123 5.16 -12.69 12.20
N ASP A 124 4.77 -12.88 13.45
CA ASP A 124 3.67 -12.11 14.06
C ASP A 124 4.02 -10.63 14.25
N GLU A 125 5.25 -10.34 14.69
CA GLU A 125 5.74 -8.96 14.79
C GLU A 125 5.80 -8.30 13.42
N ALA A 126 6.32 -8.99 12.40
CA ALA A 126 6.38 -8.48 11.03
C ALA A 126 4.98 -8.19 10.45
N ARG A 127 4.01 -9.09 10.68
CA ARG A 127 2.61 -8.89 10.29
C ARG A 127 1.98 -7.70 10.99
N SER A 128 2.21 -7.56 12.30
CA SER A 128 1.72 -6.44 13.09
C SER A 128 2.31 -5.11 12.59
N ALA A 129 3.61 -5.08 12.28
CA ALA A 129 4.28 -3.92 11.69
C ALA A 129 3.67 -3.55 10.33
N LEU A 130 3.52 -4.51 9.40
CA LEU A 130 2.94 -4.26 8.07
C LEU A 130 1.50 -3.75 8.16
N ALA A 131 0.67 -4.33 9.03
CA ALA A 131 -0.70 -3.87 9.22
C ALA A 131 -0.75 -2.46 9.81
N THR A 132 0.13 -2.14 10.76
CA THR A 132 0.24 -0.80 11.34
C THR A 132 0.73 0.22 10.31
N CYS A 133 1.73 -0.15 9.49
CA CYS A 133 2.18 0.68 8.38
C CYS A 133 1.06 0.96 7.39
N LEU A 134 0.30 -0.05 6.98
CA LEU A 134 -0.81 0.14 6.04
C LEU A 134 -1.91 1.04 6.62
N LYS A 135 -2.22 0.92 7.91
CA LYS A 135 -3.20 1.80 8.58
C LYS A 135 -2.75 3.26 8.63
N GLU A 136 -1.46 3.49 8.86
CA GLU A 136 -0.89 4.84 8.89
C GLU A 136 -0.76 5.45 7.49
N LEU A 137 -0.50 4.61 6.46
CA LEU A 137 -0.37 5.01 5.07
C LEU A 137 -1.71 5.26 4.37
N GLY A 138 -2.69 4.39 4.60
CA GLY A 138 -3.91 4.31 3.81
C GLY A 138 -3.95 3.13 2.84
N LEU A 139 -5.16 2.71 2.47
CA LEU A 139 -5.40 1.53 1.63
C LEU A 139 -4.88 1.68 0.18
N GLU A 140 -4.58 2.88 -0.27
CA GLU A 140 -3.93 3.17 -1.56
C GLU A 140 -2.51 2.57 -1.67
N TYR A 141 -1.87 2.26 -0.54
CA TYR A 141 -0.58 1.57 -0.50
C TYR A 141 -0.70 0.04 -0.39
N LEU A 142 -1.92 -0.53 -0.33
CA LEU A 142 -2.11 -1.97 -0.20
C LEU A 142 -1.49 -2.73 -1.37
N GLN A 143 -1.70 -2.29 -2.61
CA GLN A 143 -1.10 -2.96 -3.77
C GLN A 143 0.43 -2.95 -3.71
N PHE A 144 1.00 -1.83 -3.28
CA PHE A 144 2.44 -1.69 -3.12
C PHE A 144 2.99 -2.73 -2.13
N ILE A 145 2.40 -2.81 -0.92
CA ILE A 145 2.79 -3.79 0.09
C ILE A 145 2.61 -5.23 -0.42
N VAL A 146 1.49 -5.52 -1.09
CA VAL A 146 1.23 -6.86 -1.65
C VAL A 146 2.27 -7.23 -2.71
N LYS A 147 2.66 -6.30 -3.59
CA LYS A 147 3.72 -6.52 -4.58
C LYS A 147 5.07 -6.77 -3.91
N VAL A 148 5.40 -6.00 -2.87
CA VAL A 148 6.62 -6.22 -2.08
C VAL A 148 6.62 -7.62 -1.45
N LEU A 149 5.51 -8.04 -0.82
CA LEU A 149 5.36 -9.37 -0.24
C LEU A 149 5.57 -10.48 -1.28
N ARG A 150 4.92 -10.39 -2.45
CA ARG A 150 5.11 -11.34 -3.57
C ARG A 150 6.54 -11.38 -4.08
N SER A 151 7.21 -10.23 -4.11
CA SER A 151 8.62 -10.12 -4.53
C SER A 151 9.61 -10.60 -3.46
N THR A 152 9.14 -10.81 -2.23
CA THR A 152 9.99 -11.18 -1.09
C THR A 152 9.84 -12.67 -0.75
N LEU A 153 8.60 -13.17 -0.67
CA LEU A 153 8.25 -14.53 -0.30
C LEU A 153 7.94 -15.35 -1.56
N LYS A 154 8.88 -16.21 -1.97
CA LYS A 154 8.81 -16.88 -3.29
C LYS A 154 8.90 -18.39 -3.23
N ARG A 155 9.35 -19.00 -2.12
CA ARG A 155 9.79 -20.41 -2.13
C ARG A 155 9.26 -21.20 -0.94
N GLY A 156 8.76 -22.41 -1.23
CA GLY A 156 8.42 -23.41 -0.21
C GLY A 156 7.52 -22.84 0.89
N TYR A 157 7.99 -22.91 2.14
CA TYR A 157 7.22 -22.46 3.29
C TYR A 157 6.90 -20.96 3.28
N GLU A 158 7.72 -20.13 2.63
CA GLU A 158 7.49 -18.69 2.51
C GLU A 158 6.16 -18.39 1.83
N LEU A 159 5.73 -19.23 0.89
CA LEU A 159 4.45 -19.06 0.19
C LEU A 159 3.25 -19.35 1.11
N HIS A 160 3.39 -20.26 2.08
CA HIS A 160 2.39 -20.43 3.14
C HIS A 160 2.33 -19.20 4.05
N VAL A 161 3.51 -18.65 4.40
CA VAL A 161 3.61 -17.41 5.17
C VAL A 161 2.97 -16.25 4.41
N LEU A 162 3.15 -16.16 3.09
CA LEU A 162 2.55 -15.15 2.23
C LEU A 162 1.02 -15.17 2.30
N GLY A 163 0.39 -16.33 2.08
CA GLY A 163 -1.08 -16.46 2.15
C GLY A 163 -1.65 -16.12 3.53
N TYR A 164 -0.97 -16.54 4.60
CA TYR A 164 -1.38 -16.21 5.96
C TYR A 164 -1.22 -14.72 6.28
N THR A 165 -0.11 -14.12 5.87
CA THR A 165 0.20 -12.70 6.07
C THR A 165 -0.79 -11.83 5.32
N LEU A 166 -1.17 -12.21 4.10
CA LEU A 166 -2.20 -11.52 3.34
C LEU A 166 -3.52 -11.48 4.12
N ASN A 167 -4.00 -12.63 4.60
CA ASN A 167 -5.21 -12.68 5.43
C ASN A 167 -5.12 -11.76 6.65
N PHE A 168 -3.99 -11.80 7.36
CA PHE A 168 -3.79 -10.98 8.55
C PHE A 168 -3.90 -9.48 8.23
N ILE A 169 -3.24 -9.02 7.15
CA ILE A 169 -3.30 -7.62 6.73
C ILE A 169 -4.73 -7.25 6.36
N LEU A 170 -5.42 -8.05 5.54
CA LEU A 170 -6.80 -7.78 5.11
C LEU A 170 -7.76 -7.73 6.31
N SER A 171 -7.70 -8.71 7.22
CA SER A 171 -8.57 -8.76 8.39
C SER A 171 -8.35 -7.61 9.37
N LYS A 172 -7.14 -7.03 9.42
CA LYS A 172 -6.83 -5.89 10.28
C LYS A 172 -7.11 -4.54 9.64
N CYS A 173 -7.05 -4.43 8.32
CA CYS A 173 -7.08 -3.14 7.62
C CYS A 173 -8.37 -2.90 6.83
N LEU A 174 -9.10 -3.95 6.46
CA LEU A 174 -10.39 -3.81 5.81
C LEU A 174 -11.51 -3.65 6.84
N SER A 175 -12.40 -2.72 6.58
CA SER A 175 -13.67 -2.54 7.28
C SER A 175 -14.75 -2.31 6.22
N SER A 176 -16.00 -2.72 6.50
CA SER A 176 -17.12 -2.59 5.56
C SER A 176 -17.34 -1.15 5.05
N ALA A 177 -16.93 -0.14 5.83
CA ALA A 177 -16.97 1.27 5.47
C ALA A 177 -15.99 1.69 4.36
N LEU A 178 -15.01 0.85 4.00
CA LEU A 178 -13.93 1.15 3.05
C LEU A 178 -14.08 0.38 1.73
N SER A 179 -15.27 -0.10 1.40
CA SER A 179 -15.47 -0.93 0.21
C SER A 179 -15.22 -0.16 -1.10
N GLY A 180 -14.76 -0.87 -2.13
CA GLY A 180 -14.30 -0.32 -3.41
C GLY A 180 -12.84 0.18 -3.40
N LYS A 181 -12.26 0.44 -2.21
CA LYS A 181 -10.88 0.91 -2.11
C LYS A 181 -9.84 -0.14 -2.49
N ILE A 182 -10.20 -1.40 -2.64
CA ILE A 182 -9.27 -2.48 -3.02
C ILE A 182 -9.41 -2.93 -4.48
N ASP A 183 -10.33 -2.34 -5.24
CA ASP A 183 -10.61 -2.74 -6.63
C ASP A 183 -9.36 -2.70 -7.52
N TYR A 184 -8.54 -1.66 -7.34
CA TYR A 184 -7.31 -1.43 -8.11
C TYR A 184 -6.25 -2.51 -7.85
N CYS A 185 -6.26 -3.14 -6.68
CA CYS A 185 -5.30 -4.18 -6.28
C CYS A 185 -5.87 -5.60 -6.38
N LEU A 186 -7.13 -5.76 -6.82
CA LEU A 186 -7.85 -7.03 -6.80
C LEU A 186 -7.10 -8.17 -7.51
N GLY A 187 -6.49 -7.89 -8.67
CA GLY A 187 -5.74 -8.91 -9.42
C GLY A 187 -4.55 -9.49 -8.63
N ASP A 188 -3.82 -8.63 -7.90
CA ASP A 188 -2.69 -9.07 -7.06
C ASP A 188 -3.17 -9.91 -5.87
N LEU A 189 -4.29 -9.52 -5.26
CA LEU A 189 -4.90 -10.25 -4.15
C LEU A 189 -5.38 -11.64 -4.59
N LEU A 190 -6.17 -11.71 -5.67
CA LEU A 190 -6.71 -12.96 -6.20
C LEU A 190 -5.60 -13.91 -6.65
N SER A 191 -4.52 -13.40 -7.25
CA SER A 191 -3.38 -14.23 -7.66
C SER A 191 -2.73 -14.97 -6.48
N ILE A 192 -2.60 -14.33 -5.31
CA ILE A 192 -2.06 -14.97 -4.10
C ILE A 192 -3.05 -16.01 -3.56
N ILE A 193 -4.33 -15.63 -3.46
CA ILE A 193 -5.40 -16.49 -2.94
C ILE A 193 -5.54 -17.75 -3.80
N GLU A 194 -5.56 -17.59 -5.12
CA GLU A 194 -5.68 -18.69 -6.08
C GLU A 194 -4.49 -19.67 -5.96
N ASN A 195 -3.26 -19.14 -5.86
CA ASN A 195 -2.07 -19.97 -5.70
C ASN A 195 -2.09 -20.74 -4.36
N ASP A 196 -2.59 -20.14 -3.28
CA ASP A 196 -2.72 -20.84 -1.99
C ASP A 196 -3.82 -21.92 -1.97
N ILE A 197 -4.86 -21.78 -2.81
CA ILE A 197 -5.98 -22.73 -2.90
C ILE A 197 -5.70 -23.86 -3.91
N PHE A 198 -5.08 -23.56 -5.05
CA PHE A 198 -4.89 -24.52 -6.16
C PHE A 198 -3.43 -24.79 -6.54
N GLY A 199 -2.49 -23.97 -6.08
CA GLY A 199 -1.08 -24.16 -6.39
C GLY A 199 -0.41 -25.28 -5.57
N ALA A 200 0.90 -25.45 -5.77
CA ALA A 200 1.69 -26.47 -5.09
C ALA A 200 1.63 -26.37 -3.55
N VAL A 201 1.44 -25.17 -3.02
CA VAL A 201 1.25 -24.95 -1.58
C VAL A 201 -0.03 -25.56 -1.03
N ALA A 202 -1.07 -25.70 -1.85
CA ALA A 202 -2.32 -26.33 -1.43
C ALA A 202 -2.13 -27.84 -1.24
N GLU A 203 -1.40 -28.49 -2.14
CA GLU A 203 -1.04 -29.92 -2.05
C GLU A 203 -0.18 -30.19 -0.81
N GLN A 204 0.80 -29.31 -0.54
CA GLN A 204 1.64 -29.40 0.66
C GLN A 204 0.83 -29.35 1.96
N LYS A 205 -0.26 -28.57 2.01
CA LYS A 205 -1.16 -28.49 3.17
C LYS A 205 -2.02 -29.74 3.39
N GLU A 206 -2.09 -30.66 2.44
CA GLU A 206 -2.77 -31.95 2.59
C GLU A 206 -1.87 -33.04 3.18
N VAL A 207 -0.56 -32.81 3.18
CA VAL A 207 0.41 -33.71 3.82
C VAL A 207 0.46 -33.40 5.31
N GLU A 208 -0.03 -34.31 6.15
CA GLU A 208 -0.15 -34.11 7.61
C GLU A 208 1.17 -33.67 8.28
N LYS A 209 2.29 -34.25 7.85
CA LYS A 209 3.64 -33.89 8.35
C LYS A 209 4.01 -32.43 8.06
N ILE A 210 3.52 -31.85 6.96
CA ILE A 210 3.75 -30.45 6.60
C ILE A 210 2.70 -29.56 7.29
N ALA A 211 1.43 -29.98 7.27
CA ALA A 211 0.33 -29.28 7.91
C ALA A 211 0.59 -29.08 9.41
N SER A 212 1.16 -30.06 10.11
CA SER A 212 1.42 -29.98 11.55
C SER A 212 2.58 -29.05 11.93
N LYS A 213 3.45 -28.67 10.99
CA LYS A 213 4.73 -28.00 11.26
C LYS A 213 4.60 -26.53 11.69
N MET A 214 3.63 -25.79 11.17
CA MET A 214 3.46 -24.36 11.47
C MET A 214 2.01 -23.92 11.36
N LYS A 215 1.62 -22.84 12.05
CA LYS A 215 0.21 -22.39 12.02
C LYS A 215 -0.25 -21.98 10.62
N GLU A 216 0.68 -21.52 9.79
CA GLU A 216 0.45 -21.05 8.42
C GLU A 216 0.09 -22.20 7.45
N THR A 217 0.54 -23.43 7.76
CA THR A 217 0.14 -24.63 7.02
C THR A 217 -1.13 -25.26 7.59
N LYS A 218 -1.35 -25.19 8.92
CA LYS A 218 -2.58 -25.69 9.58
C LYS A 218 -3.83 -24.97 9.11
N LYS A 219 -3.78 -23.63 9.00
CA LYS A 219 -4.97 -22.81 8.72
C LYS A 219 -5.07 -22.46 7.23
N LYS A 220 -6.15 -22.87 6.58
CA LYS A 220 -6.48 -22.49 5.19
C LYS A 220 -7.12 -21.10 5.11
N LYS A 221 -6.34 -20.07 5.45
CA LYS A 221 -6.79 -18.66 5.57
C LYS A 221 -7.14 -17.97 4.24
N SER A 222 -6.89 -18.61 3.11
CA SER A 222 -7.18 -18.03 1.78
C SER A 222 -8.67 -17.97 1.45
N PHE A 223 -9.49 -18.88 1.96
CA PHE A 223 -10.95 -18.79 1.84
C PHE A 223 -11.51 -17.59 2.61
N GLU A 224 -11.03 -17.35 3.83
CA GLU A 224 -11.39 -16.16 4.61
C GLU A 224 -10.86 -14.87 3.96
N SER A 225 -9.69 -14.91 3.33
CA SER A 225 -9.18 -13.78 2.52
C SER A 225 -10.10 -13.50 1.34
N LEU A 226 -10.57 -14.53 0.65
CA LEU A 226 -11.52 -14.41 -0.46
C LEU A 226 -12.85 -13.80 -0.01
N LYS A 227 -13.36 -14.21 1.17
CA LYS A 227 -14.53 -13.59 1.79
C LYS A 227 -14.31 -12.10 2.06
N LEU A 228 -13.20 -11.73 2.69
CA LEU A 228 -12.86 -10.33 2.99
C LEU A 228 -12.75 -9.48 1.71
N VAL A 229 -12.15 -10.04 0.66
CA VAL A 229 -12.08 -9.38 -0.65
C VAL A 229 -13.47 -9.19 -1.23
N ALA A 230 -14.29 -10.26 -1.28
CA ALA A 230 -15.65 -10.18 -1.81
C ALA A 230 -16.54 -9.20 -1.03
N GLN A 231 -16.31 -9.05 0.27
CA GLN A 231 -16.99 -8.10 1.13
C GLN A 231 -16.63 -6.63 0.85
N ASN A 232 -15.46 -6.34 0.29
CA ASN A 232 -14.91 -4.98 0.19
C ASN A 232 -14.65 -4.51 -1.25
N VAL A 233 -15.06 -5.25 -2.28
CA VAL A 233 -14.96 -4.80 -3.68
C VAL A 233 -16.22 -4.09 -4.14
N THR A 234 -16.13 -3.24 -5.16
CA THR A 234 -17.33 -2.76 -5.86
C THR A 234 -17.91 -3.91 -6.68
N PHE A 235 -19.06 -4.44 -6.25
CA PHE A 235 -19.66 -5.66 -6.80
C PHE A 235 -19.93 -5.54 -8.31
N LYS A 236 -20.61 -4.47 -8.73
CA LYS A 236 -20.99 -4.22 -10.14
C LYS A 236 -19.85 -4.40 -11.15
N ASN A 237 -18.64 -3.98 -10.78
CA ASN A 237 -17.48 -4.01 -11.69
C ASN A 237 -16.60 -5.25 -11.54
N ASN A 238 -16.68 -5.95 -10.39
CA ASN A 238 -15.71 -6.99 -10.03
C ASN A 238 -16.32 -8.36 -9.75
N ALA A 239 -17.65 -8.50 -9.73
CA ALA A 239 -18.33 -9.79 -9.56
C ALA A 239 -17.82 -10.85 -10.54
N LEU A 240 -17.70 -10.48 -11.83
CA LEU A 240 -17.18 -11.37 -12.86
C LEU A 240 -15.72 -11.76 -12.61
N LYS A 241 -14.88 -10.87 -12.06
CA LYS A 241 -13.48 -11.18 -11.74
C LYS A 241 -13.36 -12.16 -10.58
N LEU A 242 -14.23 -12.06 -9.58
CA LEU A 242 -14.32 -13.02 -8.47
C LEU A 242 -14.75 -14.40 -8.99
N LEU A 243 -15.81 -14.44 -9.80
CA LEU A 243 -16.33 -15.70 -10.38
C LEU A 243 -15.39 -16.29 -11.44
N ALA A 244 -14.58 -15.47 -12.12
CA ALA A 244 -13.58 -15.93 -13.07
C ALA A 244 -12.59 -16.90 -12.41
N GLN A 245 -12.25 -16.69 -11.13
CA GLN A 245 -11.37 -17.58 -10.37
C GLN A 245 -11.95 -18.99 -10.29
N VAL A 246 -13.25 -19.13 -10.06
CA VAL A 246 -13.92 -20.43 -9.94
C VAL A 246 -14.14 -21.04 -11.33
N THR A 247 -14.68 -20.26 -12.26
CA THR A 247 -15.06 -20.75 -13.60
C THR A 247 -13.85 -21.17 -14.44
N ALA A 248 -12.68 -20.55 -14.25
CA ALA A 248 -11.44 -20.97 -14.93
C ALA A 248 -10.99 -22.38 -14.53
N HIS A 249 -11.21 -22.78 -13.28
CA HIS A 249 -10.87 -24.14 -12.79
C HIS A 249 -11.97 -25.15 -13.09
N LEU A 250 -13.25 -24.75 -13.08
CA LEU A 250 -14.36 -25.62 -13.50
C LEU A 250 -14.25 -26.09 -14.95
N LYS A 251 -13.67 -25.28 -15.84
CA LYS A 251 -13.45 -25.64 -17.25
C LYS A 251 -12.33 -26.66 -17.46
N LYS A 252 -11.51 -26.92 -16.44
CA LYS A 252 -10.45 -27.94 -16.47
C LYS A 252 -11.00 -29.27 -15.94
N HIS A 253 -10.19 -30.33 -15.97
CA HIS A 253 -10.57 -31.60 -15.36
C HIS A 253 -10.68 -31.47 -13.83
N VAL A 254 -11.91 -31.56 -13.31
CA VAL A 254 -12.20 -31.38 -11.88
C VAL A 254 -12.10 -32.73 -11.15
N SER A 255 -11.09 -32.89 -10.28
CA SER A 255 -11.05 -34.00 -9.32
C SER A 255 -11.97 -33.71 -8.12
N GLN A 256 -12.28 -34.73 -7.30
CA GLN A 256 -13.12 -34.50 -6.11
C GLN A 256 -12.53 -33.51 -5.11
N ASN A 257 -11.21 -33.52 -4.92
CA ASN A 257 -10.54 -32.55 -4.04
C ASN A 257 -10.68 -31.12 -4.60
N VAL A 258 -10.59 -30.94 -5.91
CA VAL A 258 -10.79 -29.64 -6.57
C VAL A 258 -12.25 -29.20 -6.43
N LYS A 259 -13.21 -30.12 -6.55
CA LYS A 259 -14.64 -29.82 -6.35
C LYS A 259 -14.91 -29.21 -4.96
N GLY A 260 -14.43 -29.85 -3.89
CA GLY A 260 -14.61 -29.33 -2.53
C GLY A 260 -13.94 -27.97 -2.31
N ARG A 261 -12.80 -27.70 -2.96
CA ARG A 261 -12.16 -26.36 -2.92
C ARG A 261 -13.00 -25.31 -3.65
N LEU A 262 -13.57 -25.64 -4.81
CA LEU A 262 -14.44 -24.74 -5.58
C LEU A 262 -15.73 -24.42 -4.81
N GLU A 263 -16.35 -25.41 -4.18
CA GLU A 263 -17.53 -25.21 -3.31
C GLU A 263 -17.22 -24.24 -2.16
N ASN A 264 -16.08 -24.44 -1.48
CA ASN A 264 -15.63 -23.52 -0.42
C ASN A 264 -15.34 -22.10 -0.92
N MET A 265 -14.80 -21.96 -2.14
CA MET A 265 -14.61 -20.64 -2.76
C MET A 265 -15.95 -19.96 -3.02
N LEU A 266 -16.90 -20.67 -3.63
CA LEU A 266 -18.24 -20.13 -3.91
C LEU A 266 -18.94 -19.72 -2.61
N HIS A 267 -18.89 -20.55 -1.58
CA HIS A 267 -19.43 -20.21 -0.26
C HIS A 267 -18.75 -18.97 0.32
N SER A 268 -17.42 -18.86 0.21
CA SER A 268 -16.68 -17.69 0.74
C SER A 268 -17.01 -16.40 -0.02
N ILE A 269 -17.15 -16.49 -1.35
CA ILE A 269 -17.56 -15.38 -2.20
C ILE A 269 -18.99 -14.96 -1.85
N ALA A 270 -19.93 -15.90 -1.77
CA ALA A 270 -21.32 -15.63 -1.42
C ALA A 270 -21.44 -14.95 -0.04
N ALA A 271 -20.81 -15.51 0.99
CA ALA A 271 -20.80 -14.94 2.34
C ALA A 271 -20.12 -13.55 2.41
N GLY A 272 -19.17 -13.27 1.52
CA GLY A 272 -18.56 -11.95 1.40
C GLY A 272 -19.51 -10.94 0.76
N ILE A 273 -20.14 -11.32 -0.36
CA ILE A 273 -21.14 -10.51 -1.07
C ILE A 273 -22.33 -10.17 -0.17
N GLU A 274 -22.87 -11.14 0.59
CA GLU A 274 -23.97 -10.90 1.53
C GLU A 274 -23.65 -9.82 2.58
N SER A 275 -22.37 -9.65 2.91
CA SER A 275 -21.89 -8.65 3.86
C SER A 275 -21.33 -7.39 3.19
N ASN A 276 -21.46 -7.26 1.86
CA ASN A 276 -20.92 -6.16 1.08
C ASN A 276 -21.98 -5.06 0.91
N PRO A 277 -21.74 -3.84 1.43
CA PRO A 277 -22.71 -2.75 1.37
C PRO A 277 -22.91 -2.11 -0.02
N PHE A 278 -22.19 -2.56 -1.06
CA PHE A 278 -22.23 -2.02 -2.43
C PHE A 278 -22.77 -3.04 -3.45
N VAL A 279 -23.61 -3.97 -2.99
CA VAL A 279 -24.25 -4.97 -3.85
C VAL A 279 -25.54 -4.46 -4.49
N ASP A 280 -26.11 -3.37 -3.97
CA ASP A 280 -27.29 -2.68 -4.51
C ASP A 280 -26.97 -1.74 -5.70
#